data_AF-A0A422NBS9-F1
#
_entry.id   AF-A0A422NBS9-F1
#
_cell.length_a   1.000
_cell.length_b   1.000
_cell.length_c   1.000
_cell.angle_alpha   90.00
_cell.angle_beta   90.00
_cell.angle_gamma   90.00
#
_symmetry.space_group_name_H-M   'P 1'
#
loop_
_entity.id
_entity.type
_entity.pdbx_description
1 polymer ?
#
loop_
_entity_poly.entity_id
_entity_poly.type
_entity_poly.pdbx_seq_one_letter_code
_entity_poly.pdbx_strand_id
1 'polypeptide(L)'
;MGMSGRDAPIKEVDAEVLRLISTKVDSLLMLSETDGELRNYALKFKLEQAVDQTAFQAKREEGEEMLHLQRVLQRMADLALHIAPHILRRTRRHRTSKCLAGSKNASGDGSSTPADGRASDSIPRNSSVEDVCDGSEAWLETGAHLSYASVELLCLILVCHPRLVKALQMYLLRCGVLAYVADALSIPCEHEIAFFQEGYRTEHMRLIANLTLDNREACSSVVGNPALLSAVLTSTRFDEENPGMVEWAEFCIRNLCCCTSEAHDKIRGLLPVGVSDESKKLLAGRADCQLTPEGKLVLTQPCTTKTKS
;
A
#
# COMPACT_ATOMS: atom_id res chain seq x y z
N MET A 1 35.65 15.59 -15.96
CA MET A 1 35.87 14.13 -16.06
C MET A 1 34.58 13.51 -16.54
N GLY A 2 34.60 12.91 -17.72
CA GLY A 2 33.40 12.50 -18.44
C GLY A 2 32.75 11.26 -17.83
N MET A 3 31.45 11.35 -17.58
CA MET A 3 30.58 10.18 -17.56
C MET A 3 29.90 10.13 -18.92
N SER A 4 30.46 9.34 -19.83
CA SER A 4 29.73 8.90 -21.01
C SER A 4 28.57 8.04 -20.52
N GLY A 5 27.35 8.57 -20.61
CA GLY A 5 26.13 7.80 -20.42
C GLY A 5 26.06 6.77 -21.54
N ARG A 6 26.64 5.59 -21.31
CA ARG A 6 26.39 4.42 -22.14
C ARG A 6 24.92 4.09 -22.02
N ASP A 7 24.25 3.96 -23.15
CA ASP A 7 22.87 3.53 -23.19
C ASP A 7 22.75 2.11 -22.67
N ALA A 8 22.32 1.98 -21.42
CA ALA A 8 21.86 0.71 -20.86
C ALA A 8 20.71 0.18 -21.75
N PRO A 9 20.91 -0.97 -22.42
CA PRO A 9 19.93 -1.56 -23.32
C PRO A 9 18.81 -2.25 -22.53
N ILE A 10 17.68 -2.55 -23.18
CA ILE A 10 16.58 -3.38 -22.61
C ILE A 10 17.05 -4.66 -21.92
N LYS A 11 18.23 -5.17 -22.29
CA LYS A 11 18.81 -6.39 -21.72
C LYS A 11 19.12 -6.29 -20.22
N GLU A 12 19.10 -5.09 -19.63
CA GLU A 12 19.25 -4.89 -18.18
C GLU A 12 17.94 -5.03 -17.40
N VAL A 13 16.83 -5.35 -18.06
CA VAL A 13 15.58 -5.66 -17.35
C VAL A 13 15.75 -6.96 -16.56
N ASP A 14 15.32 -6.93 -15.30
CA ASP A 14 15.28 -8.12 -14.47
C ASP A 14 14.17 -9.08 -14.95
N ALA A 15 14.59 -10.19 -15.55
CA ALA A 15 13.69 -11.20 -16.12
C ALA A 15 12.80 -11.87 -15.07
N GLU A 16 13.29 -12.04 -13.84
CA GLU A 16 12.51 -12.63 -12.76
C GLU A 16 11.46 -11.64 -12.27
N VAL A 17 11.82 -10.36 -12.14
CA VAL A 17 10.86 -9.30 -11.81
C VAL A 17 9.78 -9.18 -12.89
N LEU A 18 10.13 -9.25 -14.18
CA LEU A 18 9.13 -9.26 -15.27
C LEU A 18 8.18 -10.45 -15.20
N ARG A 19 8.68 -11.64 -14.86
CA ARG A 19 7.87 -12.85 -14.70
C ARG A 19 6.88 -12.66 -13.56
N LEU A 20 7.33 -12.10 -12.43
CA LEU A 20 6.48 -11.77 -11.29
C LEU A 20 5.43 -10.71 -11.64
N ILE A 21 5.82 -9.63 -12.33
CA ILE A 21 4.89 -8.61 -12.84
C ILE A 21 3.80 -9.26 -13.69
N SER A 22 4.18 -10.11 -14.65
CA SER A 22 3.24 -10.79 -15.55
C SER A 22 2.26 -11.64 -14.74
N THR A 23 2.77 -12.42 -13.79
CA THR A 23 1.95 -13.27 -12.91
C THR A 23 0.94 -12.44 -12.12
N LYS A 24 1.36 -11.29 -11.56
CA LYS A 24 0.48 -10.43 -10.77
C LYS A 24 -0.59 -9.78 -11.64
N VAL A 25 -0.24 -9.31 -12.83
CA VAL A 25 -1.21 -8.75 -13.78
C VAL A 25 -2.24 -9.81 -14.18
N ASP A 26 -1.82 -11.05 -14.47
CA ASP A 26 -2.74 -12.14 -14.79
C ASP A 26 -3.70 -12.43 -13.63
N SER A 27 -3.20 -12.48 -12.39
CA SER A 27 -4.04 -12.62 -11.19
C SER A 27 -5.04 -11.48 -11.04
N LEU A 28 -4.59 -10.23 -11.21
CA LEU A 28 -5.47 -9.06 -11.14
C LEU A 28 -6.56 -9.11 -12.22
N LEU A 29 -6.21 -9.45 -13.45
CA LEU A 29 -7.17 -9.51 -14.56
C LEU A 29 -8.19 -10.62 -14.37
N MET A 30 -7.76 -11.81 -13.93
CA MET A 30 -8.64 -12.96 -13.72
C MET A 30 -9.63 -12.70 -12.58
N LEU A 31 -9.14 -12.23 -11.43
CA LEU A 31 -9.98 -12.02 -10.26
C LEU A 31 -10.88 -10.78 -10.38
N SER A 32 -10.49 -9.79 -11.20
CA SER A 32 -11.35 -8.63 -11.49
C SER A 32 -12.61 -8.96 -12.27
N GLU A 33 -12.69 -10.11 -12.94
CA GLU A 33 -13.89 -10.51 -13.70
C GLU A 33 -15.11 -10.80 -12.81
N THR A 34 -14.86 -11.07 -11.52
CA THR A 34 -15.89 -11.39 -10.52
C THR A 34 -16.62 -10.16 -9.97
N ASP A 35 -16.14 -8.95 -10.28
CA ASP A 35 -16.76 -7.70 -9.86
C ASP A 35 -17.06 -6.76 -11.05
N GLY A 36 -18.23 -6.13 -11.03
CA GLY A 36 -18.69 -5.26 -12.11
C GLY A 36 -17.81 -4.04 -12.39
N GLU A 37 -17.32 -3.35 -11.35
CA GLU A 37 -16.45 -2.18 -11.52
C GLU A 37 -15.01 -2.60 -11.87
N LEU A 38 -14.48 -3.61 -11.19
CA LEU A 38 -13.12 -4.12 -11.46
C LEU A 38 -13.01 -4.69 -12.88
N ARG A 39 -14.03 -5.37 -13.36
CA ARG A 39 -14.10 -5.87 -14.74
C ARG A 39 -13.98 -4.75 -15.76
N ASN A 40 -14.52 -3.56 -15.48
CA ASN A 40 -14.39 -2.42 -16.40
C ASN A 40 -12.94 -1.92 -16.45
N TYR A 41 -12.23 -1.89 -15.32
CA TYR A 41 -10.80 -1.55 -15.30
C TYR A 41 -9.96 -2.60 -16.03
N ALA A 42 -10.24 -3.88 -15.81
CA ALA A 42 -9.57 -4.97 -16.52
C ALA A 42 -9.82 -4.93 -18.04
N LEU A 43 -11.06 -4.66 -18.47
CA LEU A 43 -11.40 -4.53 -19.89
C LEU A 43 -10.68 -3.34 -20.52
N LYS A 44 -10.67 -2.19 -19.86
CA LYS A 44 -9.93 -1.00 -20.32
C LYS A 44 -8.45 -1.32 -20.52
N PHE A 45 -7.82 -1.95 -19.51
CA PHE A 45 -6.42 -2.39 -19.61
C PHE A 45 -6.19 -3.32 -20.80
N LYS A 46 -7.02 -4.37 -20.96
CA LYS A 46 -6.90 -5.34 -22.06
C LYS A 46 -7.00 -4.66 -23.43
N LEU A 47 -7.92 -3.71 -23.60
CA LEU A 47 -8.09 -2.95 -24.85
C LEU A 47 -6.90 -2.04 -25.14
N GLU A 48 -6.47 -1.23 -24.16
CA GLU A 48 -5.32 -0.33 -24.31
C GLU A 48 -4.02 -1.10 -24.61
N GLN A 49 -3.83 -2.25 -23.94
CA GLN A 49 -2.70 -3.12 -24.19
C GLN A 49 -2.73 -3.73 -25.60
N ALA A 50 -3.88 -4.19 -26.08
CA ALA A 50 -4.02 -4.75 -27.42
C ALA A 50 -3.74 -3.70 -28.52
N VAL A 51 -4.24 -2.48 -28.33
CA VAL A 51 -4.00 -1.36 -29.26
C VAL A 51 -2.52 -1.00 -29.30
N ASP A 52 -1.88 -0.84 -28.14
CA ASP A 52 -0.46 -0.48 -28.06
C ASP A 52 0.44 -1.58 -28.61
N GLN A 53 0.14 -2.85 -28.33
CA GLN A 53 0.89 -3.98 -28.88
C GLN A 53 0.79 -4.04 -30.42
N THR A 54 -0.40 -3.82 -30.97
CA THR A 54 -0.60 -3.79 -32.42
C THR A 54 0.14 -2.62 -33.06
N ALA A 55 0.08 -1.44 -32.46
CA ALA A 55 0.78 -0.25 -32.94
C ALA A 55 2.31 -0.44 -32.91
N PHE A 56 2.83 -1.00 -31.81
CA PHE A 56 4.25 -1.27 -31.65
C PHE A 56 4.77 -2.30 -32.66
N GLN A 57 3.99 -3.36 -32.95
CA GLN A 57 4.35 -4.34 -33.97
C GLN A 57 4.30 -3.77 -35.40
N ALA A 58 3.35 -2.88 -35.68
CA ALA A 58 3.16 -2.30 -37.01
C ALA A 58 4.20 -1.24 -37.40
N LYS A 59 4.77 -0.51 -36.42
CA LYS A 59 5.73 0.59 -36.63
C LYS A 59 6.95 0.48 -35.72
N ARG A 60 7.51 -0.72 -35.56
CA ARG A 60 8.67 -0.93 -34.69
C ARG A 60 9.90 -0.20 -35.25
N GLU A 61 10.27 0.92 -34.63
CA GLU A 61 11.56 1.58 -34.85
C GLU A 61 12.60 1.08 -33.83
N GLU A 62 13.86 0.95 -34.27
CA GLU A 62 14.96 0.59 -33.36
C GLU A 62 15.13 1.68 -32.29
N GLY A 63 15.09 1.28 -31.01
CA GLY A 63 15.25 2.20 -29.87
C GLY A 63 13.95 2.60 -29.16
N GLU A 64 12.77 2.33 -29.73
CA GLU A 64 11.48 2.63 -29.08
C GLU A 64 11.09 1.65 -27.96
N GLU A 65 11.84 0.57 -27.81
CA GLU A 65 11.49 -0.55 -26.96
C GLU A 65 11.42 -0.14 -25.46
N MET A 66 12.33 0.74 -25.02
CA MET A 66 12.33 1.28 -23.65
C MET A 66 11.10 2.14 -23.37
N LEU A 67 10.68 2.93 -24.38
CA LEU A 67 9.48 3.77 -24.27
C LEU A 67 8.22 2.89 -24.24
N HIS A 68 8.18 1.83 -25.05
CA HIS A 68 7.10 0.85 -25.03
C HIS A 68 7.02 0.16 -23.66
N LEU A 69 8.14 -0.35 -23.13
CA LEU A 69 8.20 -0.95 -21.79
C LEU A 69 7.69 0.02 -20.72
N GLN A 70 8.14 1.27 -20.74
CA GLN A 70 7.66 2.29 -19.81
C GLN A 70 6.13 2.46 -19.88
N ARG A 71 5.55 2.55 -21.09
CA ARG A 71 4.09 2.68 -21.26
C ARG A 71 3.32 1.45 -20.76
N VAL A 72 3.84 0.25 -21.02
CA VAL A 72 3.27 -1.01 -20.51
C VAL A 72 3.25 -0.99 -18.99
N LEU A 73 4.38 -0.67 -18.34
CA LEU A 73 4.48 -0.61 -16.89
C LEU A 73 3.56 0.48 -16.29
N GLN A 74 3.42 1.63 -16.94
CA GLN A 74 2.49 2.68 -16.52
C GLN A 74 1.03 2.20 -16.56
N ARG A 75 0.61 1.48 -17.61
CA ARG A 75 -0.74 0.89 -17.68
C ARG A 75 -0.98 -0.18 -16.62
N MET A 76 0.03 -1.01 -16.33
CA MET A 76 -0.04 -2.00 -15.24
C MET A 76 -0.17 -1.32 -13.88
N ALA A 77 0.56 -0.22 -13.67
CA ALA A 77 0.42 0.61 -12.48
C ALA A 77 -0.97 1.24 -12.37
N ASP A 78 -1.54 1.73 -13.48
CA ASP A 78 -2.91 2.24 -13.48
C ASP A 78 -3.89 1.15 -13.08
N LEU A 79 -3.80 -0.06 -13.64
CA LEU A 79 -4.67 -1.18 -13.25
C LEU A 79 -4.63 -1.40 -11.74
N ALA A 80 -3.43 -1.50 -11.14
CA ALA A 80 -3.26 -1.64 -9.70
C ALA A 80 -3.85 -0.46 -8.90
N LEU A 81 -3.64 0.78 -9.36
CA LEU A 81 -4.15 1.99 -8.71
C LEU A 81 -5.66 2.21 -8.91
N HIS A 82 -6.32 1.49 -9.81
CA HIS A 82 -7.78 1.45 -9.85
C HIS A 82 -8.33 0.38 -8.91
N ILE A 83 -7.70 -0.80 -8.88
CA ILE A 83 -8.14 -1.96 -8.09
C ILE A 83 -7.96 -1.70 -6.59
N ALA A 84 -6.74 -1.39 -6.13
CA ALA A 84 -6.45 -1.32 -4.70
C ALA A 84 -7.29 -0.27 -3.95
N PRO A 85 -7.44 0.97 -4.46
CA PRO A 85 -8.32 1.95 -3.83
C PRO A 85 -9.81 1.58 -3.95
N HIS A 86 -10.23 0.85 -4.99
CA HIS A 86 -11.61 0.35 -5.08
C HIS A 86 -11.88 -0.64 -3.94
N ILE A 87 -11.01 -1.64 -3.74
CA ILE A 87 -11.12 -2.61 -2.65
C ILE A 87 -11.15 -1.90 -1.29
N LEU A 88 -10.20 -1.00 -1.03
CA LEU A 88 -10.12 -0.26 0.23
C LEU A 88 -11.38 0.57 0.51
N ARG A 89 -11.93 1.25 -0.50
CA ARG A 89 -13.17 2.02 -0.34
C ARG A 89 -14.35 1.11 -0.02
N ARG A 90 -14.41 -0.06 -0.66
CA ARG A 90 -15.50 -1.01 -0.49
C ARG A 90 -15.45 -1.71 0.88
N THR A 91 -14.27 -2.11 1.36
CA THR A 91 -14.09 -2.66 2.73
C THR A 91 -14.42 -1.64 3.81
N ARG A 92 -14.04 -0.37 3.63
CA ARG A 92 -14.45 0.74 4.51
C ARG A 92 -15.97 0.89 4.57
N ARG A 93 -16.65 0.94 3.42
CA ARG A 93 -18.12 1.02 3.37
C ARG A 93 -18.79 -0.17 4.05
N HIS A 94 -18.29 -1.38 3.79
CA HIS A 94 -18.79 -2.60 4.41
C HIS A 94 -18.71 -2.55 5.93
N ARG A 95 -17.55 -2.15 6.47
CA ARG A 95 -17.36 -1.99 7.92
C ARG A 95 -18.34 -0.95 8.50
N THR A 96 -18.48 0.22 7.88
CA THR A 96 -19.41 1.25 8.35
C THR A 96 -20.85 0.75 8.36
N SER A 97 -21.27 0.03 7.31
CA SER A 97 -22.61 -0.57 7.23
C SER A 97 -22.85 -1.63 8.31
N LYS A 98 -21.87 -2.50 8.59
CA LYS A 98 -21.94 -3.47 9.70
C LYS A 98 -22.06 -2.79 11.07
N CYS A 99 -21.30 -1.73 11.32
CA CYS A 99 -21.40 -0.97 12.57
C CYS A 99 -22.78 -0.30 12.74
N LEU A 100 -23.34 0.27 11.67
CA LEU A 100 -24.67 0.89 11.68
C LEU A 100 -25.81 -0.13 11.86
N ALA A 101 -25.68 -1.32 11.27
CA ALA A 101 -26.64 -2.41 11.45
C ALA A 101 -26.58 -2.98 12.88
N GLY A 102 -25.37 -3.14 13.44
CA GLY A 102 -25.18 -3.57 14.83
C GLY A 102 -25.74 -2.59 15.87
N SER A 103 -25.70 -1.28 15.57
CA SER A 103 -26.27 -0.24 16.43
C SER A 103 -27.81 -0.21 16.43
N LYS A 104 -28.47 -0.74 15.40
CA LYS A 104 -29.95 -0.84 15.33
C LYS A 104 -30.50 -2.08 16.05
N ASN A 105 -29.68 -3.09 16.29
CA ASN A 105 -30.08 -4.31 17.00
C ASN A 105 -29.96 -4.20 18.54
N ALA A 106 -29.56 -3.04 19.07
CA ALA A 106 -29.49 -2.79 20.51
C ALA A 106 -30.77 -2.13 21.09
N SER A 107 -31.80 -1.92 20.27
CA SER A 107 -33.06 -1.34 20.74
C SER A 107 -34.24 -1.71 19.83
N GLY A 108 -35.05 -2.67 20.26
CA GLY A 108 -36.44 -2.82 19.80
C GLY A 108 -36.85 -4.20 19.30
N ASP A 109 -37.72 -4.86 20.08
CA ASP A 109 -38.61 -5.94 19.67
C ASP A 109 -39.46 -5.60 18.42
N GLY A 110 -39.80 -6.63 17.63
CA GLY A 110 -41.10 -6.71 16.94
C GLY A 110 -41.14 -6.67 15.40
N SER A 111 -41.36 -7.86 14.81
CA SER A 111 -42.29 -8.18 13.69
C SER A 111 -42.17 -7.54 12.28
N SER A 112 -42.11 -8.48 11.30
CA SER A 112 -42.75 -8.54 9.96
C SER A 112 -42.13 -7.87 8.71
N THR A 113 -42.26 -8.66 7.63
CA THR A 113 -41.68 -8.74 6.28
C THR A 113 -42.15 -7.65 5.25
N PRO A 114 -41.78 -7.69 3.95
CA PRO A 114 -41.10 -6.58 3.24
C PRO A 114 -41.93 -5.91 2.12
N ALA A 115 -41.50 -4.74 1.60
CA ALA A 115 -41.93 -4.26 0.27
C ALA A 115 -41.02 -3.14 -0.32
N ASP A 116 -40.58 -3.40 -1.55
CA ASP A 116 -40.41 -2.52 -2.72
C ASP A 116 -39.46 -1.31 -2.75
N GLY A 117 -38.53 -1.38 -3.71
CA GLY A 117 -38.66 -0.51 -4.88
C GLY A 117 -37.50 0.45 -5.18
N ARG A 118 -36.46 -0.04 -5.88
CA ARG A 118 -35.79 0.75 -6.94
C ARG A 118 -35.39 -0.16 -8.09
N ALA A 119 -36.19 -0.10 -9.15
CA ALA A 119 -35.88 -0.67 -10.46
C ALA A 119 -34.68 0.08 -11.06
N SER A 120 -33.58 -0.63 -11.27
CA SER A 120 -32.57 -0.26 -12.25
C SER A 120 -32.90 -1.04 -13.52
N ASP A 121 -33.21 -0.34 -14.61
CA ASP A 121 -33.28 -0.90 -15.96
C ASP A 121 -31.90 -1.43 -16.35
N SER A 122 -31.62 -2.68 -16.00
CA SER A 122 -30.49 -3.43 -16.52
C SER A 122 -31.02 -4.59 -17.35
N ILE A 123 -30.70 -4.57 -18.65
CA ILE A 123 -30.84 -5.69 -19.58
C ILE A 123 -30.36 -6.96 -18.85
N PRO A 124 -31.17 -8.04 -18.80
CA PRO A 124 -30.79 -9.25 -18.10
C PRO A 124 -29.63 -9.91 -18.87
N ARG A 125 -28.41 -9.71 -18.38
CA ARG A 125 -27.25 -10.48 -18.81
C ARG A 125 -27.24 -11.76 -18.00
N ASN A 126 -27.46 -12.88 -18.68
CA ASN A 126 -27.24 -14.21 -18.15
C ASN A 126 -25.72 -14.42 -17.95
N SER A 127 -25.16 -13.86 -16.88
CA SER A 127 -23.86 -14.23 -16.36
C SER A 127 -24.09 -15.33 -15.33
N SER A 128 -23.61 -16.54 -15.59
CA SER A 128 -23.69 -17.69 -14.68
C SER A 128 -22.69 -17.59 -13.51
N VAL A 129 -22.05 -16.43 -13.33
CA VAL A 129 -21.15 -16.13 -12.22
C VAL A 129 -21.95 -15.23 -11.28
N GLU A 130 -22.20 -15.72 -10.08
CA GLU A 130 -22.85 -14.94 -9.02
C GLU A 130 -22.06 -13.66 -8.78
N ASP A 131 -22.72 -12.51 -8.90
CA ASP A 131 -22.10 -11.22 -8.59
C ASP A 131 -21.67 -11.23 -7.11
N VAL A 132 -20.37 -11.02 -6.88
CA VAL A 132 -19.81 -11.12 -5.54
C VAL A 132 -20.27 -9.91 -4.71
N CYS A 133 -21.17 -10.17 -3.77
CA CYS A 133 -21.76 -9.14 -2.91
C CYS A 133 -20.80 -8.68 -1.79
N ASP A 134 -20.95 -7.42 -1.38
CA ASP A 134 -20.16 -6.80 -0.30
C ASP A 134 -20.23 -7.65 0.98
N GLY A 135 -19.09 -8.19 1.38
CA GLY A 135 -18.97 -8.94 2.63
C GLY A 135 -19.25 -10.42 2.57
N SER A 136 -19.45 -11.02 1.39
CA SER A 136 -19.34 -12.47 1.26
C SER A 136 -17.91 -12.92 1.58
N GLU A 137 -17.74 -14.16 2.05
CA GLU A 137 -16.42 -14.73 2.35
C GLU A 137 -15.53 -14.75 1.10
N ALA A 138 -16.10 -15.16 -0.04
CA ALA A 138 -15.42 -15.14 -1.33
C ALA A 138 -14.96 -13.72 -1.75
N TRP A 139 -15.77 -12.69 -1.46
CA TRP A 139 -15.37 -11.30 -1.71
C TRP A 139 -14.19 -10.87 -0.87
N LEU A 140 -14.18 -11.26 0.40
CA LEU A 140 -13.13 -10.89 1.34
C LEU A 140 -11.80 -11.50 0.96
N GLU A 141 -11.80 -12.78 0.61
CA GLU A 141 -10.61 -13.47 0.15
C GLU A 141 -10.10 -12.88 -1.17
N THR A 142 -10.99 -12.74 -2.16
CA THR A 142 -10.65 -12.17 -3.47
C THR A 142 -10.15 -10.74 -3.35
N GLY A 143 -10.83 -9.91 -2.54
CA GLY A 143 -10.48 -8.52 -2.31
C GLY A 143 -9.14 -8.36 -1.58
N ALA A 144 -8.88 -9.17 -0.54
CA ALA A 144 -7.60 -9.18 0.15
C ALA A 144 -6.45 -9.52 -0.80
N HIS A 145 -6.63 -10.56 -1.63
CA HIS A 145 -5.64 -10.97 -2.63
C HIS A 145 -5.41 -9.89 -3.70
N LEU A 146 -6.48 -9.34 -4.26
CA LEU A 146 -6.41 -8.25 -5.24
C LEU A 146 -5.70 -7.02 -4.69
N SER A 147 -5.99 -6.65 -3.44
CA SER A 147 -5.37 -5.51 -2.79
C SER A 147 -3.87 -5.73 -2.57
N TYR A 148 -3.48 -6.90 -2.07
CA TYR A 148 -2.08 -7.24 -1.86
C TYR A 148 -1.30 -7.30 -3.19
N ALA A 149 -1.83 -8.04 -4.17
CA ALA A 149 -1.21 -8.20 -5.48
C ALA A 149 -1.05 -6.87 -6.23
N SER A 150 -1.99 -5.93 -6.06
CA SER A 150 -1.90 -4.59 -6.64
C SER A 150 -0.72 -3.80 -6.08
N VAL A 151 -0.54 -3.79 -4.76
CA VAL A 151 0.54 -3.03 -4.11
C VAL A 151 1.90 -3.66 -4.40
N GLU A 152 1.97 -4.99 -4.37
CA GLU A 152 3.17 -5.73 -4.73
C GLU A 152 3.56 -5.48 -6.19
N LEU A 153 2.59 -5.43 -7.12
CA LEU A 153 2.82 -5.06 -8.51
C LEU A 153 3.44 -3.66 -8.63
N LEU A 154 2.93 -2.67 -7.88
CA LEU A 154 3.52 -1.32 -7.86
C LEU A 154 4.97 -1.34 -7.36
N CYS A 155 5.26 -2.13 -6.32
CA CYS A 155 6.63 -2.32 -5.82
C CYS A 155 7.54 -2.95 -6.89
N LEU A 156 7.07 -3.98 -7.60
CA LEU A 156 7.83 -4.67 -8.65
C LEU A 156 8.11 -3.75 -9.84
N ILE A 157 7.12 -2.95 -10.26
CA ILE A 157 7.27 -1.96 -11.34
C ILE A 157 8.42 -0.99 -11.03
N LEU A 158 8.54 -0.54 -9.78
CA LEU A 158 9.58 0.41 -9.37
C LEU A 158 11.00 -0.17 -9.33
N VAL A 159 11.15 -1.50 -9.33
CA VAL A 159 12.48 -2.16 -9.30
C VAL A 159 12.80 -2.91 -10.60
N CYS A 160 11.88 -2.92 -11.56
CA CYS A 160 11.99 -3.70 -12.80
C CYS A 160 13.16 -3.29 -13.70
N HIS A 161 13.46 -1.99 -13.79
CA HIS A 161 14.55 -1.50 -14.63
C HIS A 161 15.16 -0.19 -14.10
N PRO A 162 16.49 -0.11 -13.90
CA PRO A 162 17.16 1.03 -13.25
C PRO A 162 16.94 2.37 -13.97
N ARG A 163 16.90 2.40 -15.31
CA ARG A 163 16.63 3.64 -16.06
C ARG A 163 15.18 4.13 -15.97
N LEU A 164 14.23 3.26 -15.67
CA LEU A 164 12.81 3.61 -15.64
C LEU A 164 12.34 4.03 -14.26
N VAL A 165 13.07 3.64 -13.19
CA VAL A 165 12.70 3.90 -11.79
C VAL A 165 12.23 5.34 -11.58
N LYS A 166 13.06 6.33 -11.95
CA LYS A 166 12.74 7.75 -11.75
C LYS A 166 11.49 8.18 -12.52
N ALA A 167 11.32 7.73 -13.76
CA ALA A 167 10.14 8.04 -14.57
C ALA A 167 8.86 7.40 -14.00
N LEU A 168 8.95 6.17 -13.52
CA LEU A 168 7.85 5.42 -12.93
C LEU A 168 7.46 5.96 -11.55
N GLN A 169 8.43 6.27 -10.68
CA GLN A 169 8.16 6.94 -9.40
C GLN A 169 7.40 8.25 -9.64
N MET A 170 7.89 9.10 -10.56
CA MET A 170 7.24 10.36 -10.91
C MET A 170 5.83 10.15 -11.47
N TYR A 171 5.63 9.11 -12.28
CA TYR A 171 4.32 8.75 -12.79
C TYR A 171 3.35 8.38 -11.65
N LEU A 172 3.75 7.49 -10.75
CA LEU A 172 2.93 7.06 -9.62
C LEU A 172 2.57 8.23 -8.69
N LEU A 173 3.50 9.17 -8.45
CA LEU A 173 3.21 10.40 -7.71
C LEU A 173 2.09 11.22 -8.36
N ARG A 174 2.12 11.41 -9.67
CA ARG A 174 1.07 12.13 -10.41
C ARG A 174 -0.27 11.40 -10.38
N CYS A 175 -0.25 10.07 -10.36
CA CYS A 175 -1.45 9.25 -10.18
C CYS A 175 -1.98 9.25 -8.74
N GLY A 176 -1.34 9.96 -7.82
CA GLY A 176 -1.83 10.11 -6.44
C GLY A 176 -1.57 8.90 -5.55
N VAL A 177 -0.54 8.08 -5.85
CA VAL A 177 -0.22 6.87 -5.07
C VAL A 177 -0.09 7.14 -3.57
N LEU A 178 0.51 8.26 -3.18
CA LEU A 178 0.72 8.60 -1.77
C LEU A 178 -0.58 8.92 -1.02
N ALA A 179 -1.60 9.44 -1.72
CA ALA A 179 -2.92 9.67 -1.12
C ALA A 179 -3.60 8.32 -0.82
N TYR A 180 -3.54 7.38 -1.78
CA TYR A 180 -4.00 6.02 -1.56
C TYR A 180 -3.25 5.34 -0.40
N VAL A 181 -1.92 5.43 -0.36
CA VAL A 181 -1.12 4.80 0.70
C VAL A 181 -1.45 5.40 2.08
N ALA A 182 -1.65 6.71 2.16
CA ALA A 182 -2.06 7.36 3.41
C ALA A 182 -3.41 6.81 3.90
N ASP A 183 -4.37 6.63 2.99
CA ASP A 183 -5.65 5.99 3.29
C ASP A 183 -5.46 4.52 3.72
N ALA A 184 -4.65 3.75 3.01
CA ALA A 184 -4.40 2.35 3.33
C ALA A 184 -3.81 2.19 4.75
N LEU A 185 -2.82 3.00 5.10
CA LEU A 185 -2.16 2.95 6.42
C LEU A 185 -3.02 3.52 7.56
N SER A 186 -4.06 4.29 7.24
CA SER A 186 -4.95 4.87 8.26
C SER A 186 -6.07 3.93 8.72
N ILE A 187 -6.23 2.75 8.14
CA ILE A 187 -7.26 1.81 8.59
C ILE A 187 -6.90 1.26 9.98
N PRO A 188 -7.87 1.05 10.89
CA PRO A 188 -7.58 0.44 12.19
C PRO A 188 -7.05 -0.99 12.06
N CYS A 189 -6.21 -1.45 12.99
CA CYS A 189 -5.60 -2.78 12.98
C CYS A 189 -6.66 -3.91 12.89
N GLU A 190 -7.77 -3.78 13.62
CA GLU A 190 -8.90 -4.72 13.55
C GLU A 190 -9.54 -4.80 12.14
N HIS A 191 -9.48 -3.71 11.37
CA HIS A 191 -9.95 -3.69 9.98
C HIS A 191 -9.01 -4.52 9.12
N GLU A 192 -7.71 -4.27 9.26
CA GLU A 192 -6.67 -4.98 8.53
C GLU A 192 -6.78 -6.48 8.74
N ILE A 193 -6.79 -6.92 10.00
CA ILE A 193 -6.90 -8.34 10.37
C ILE A 193 -8.16 -8.99 9.80
N ALA A 194 -9.29 -8.26 9.78
CA ALA A 194 -10.56 -8.82 9.34
C ALA A 194 -10.70 -8.94 7.81
N PHE A 195 -9.97 -8.13 7.03
CA PHE A 195 -10.30 -7.90 5.62
C PHE A 195 -9.11 -7.87 4.67
N PHE A 196 -7.88 -7.90 5.18
CA PHE A 196 -6.67 -7.82 4.38
C PHE A 196 -5.70 -8.95 4.72
N GLN A 197 -4.88 -9.31 3.74
CA GLN A 197 -3.88 -10.35 3.89
C GLN A 197 -2.76 -9.89 4.85
N GLU A 198 -2.16 -10.83 5.56
CA GLU A 198 -0.92 -10.61 6.32
C GLU A 198 0.16 -9.93 5.44
N GLY A 199 0.87 -8.96 6.01
CA GLY A 199 1.86 -8.17 5.29
C GLY A 199 1.28 -6.98 4.51
N TYR A 200 -0.04 -6.72 4.60
CA TYR A 200 -0.68 -5.57 3.94
C TYR A 200 0.04 -4.25 4.20
N ARG A 201 0.22 -3.86 5.47
CA ARG A 201 0.96 -2.62 5.80
C ARG A 201 2.42 -2.66 5.41
N THR A 202 3.07 -3.82 5.50
CA THR A 202 4.47 -4.01 5.11
C THR A 202 4.69 -3.68 3.64
N GLU A 203 3.82 -4.15 2.75
CA GLU A 203 3.91 -3.84 1.33
C GLU A 203 3.65 -2.35 1.03
N HIS A 204 2.77 -1.69 1.77
CA HIS A 204 2.60 -0.24 1.65
C HIS A 204 3.84 0.52 2.12
N MET A 205 4.50 0.07 3.19
CA MET A 205 5.75 0.66 3.66
C MET A 205 6.88 0.46 2.64
N ARG A 206 6.99 -0.74 2.09
CA ARG A 206 7.90 -1.06 0.97
C ARG A 206 7.64 -0.17 -0.25
N LEU A 207 6.38 0.13 -0.58
CA LEU A 207 6.04 1.03 -1.67
C LEU A 207 6.53 2.46 -1.39
N ILE A 208 6.34 2.99 -0.18
CA ILE A 208 6.88 4.31 0.20
C ILE A 208 8.42 4.32 0.12
N ALA A 209 9.06 3.28 0.64
CA ALA A 209 10.51 3.10 0.58
C ALA A 209 11.03 3.14 -0.88
N ASN A 210 10.38 2.42 -1.79
CA ASN A 210 10.74 2.40 -3.21
C ASN A 210 10.44 3.74 -3.92
N LEU A 211 9.36 4.43 -3.54
CA LEU A 211 9.02 5.75 -4.10
C LEU A 211 10.02 6.83 -3.69
N THR A 212 10.57 6.74 -2.48
CA THR A 212 11.46 7.74 -1.88
C THR A 212 12.94 7.55 -2.24
N LEU A 213 13.32 6.38 -2.77
CA LEU A 213 14.70 6.11 -3.19
C LEU A 213 15.15 7.11 -4.27
N ASP A 214 16.16 7.91 -3.95
CA ASP A 214 16.73 8.97 -4.80
C ASP A 214 15.69 9.92 -5.43
N ASN A 215 14.54 10.11 -4.76
CA ASN A 215 13.45 10.91 -5.27
C ASN A 215 13.04 12.02 -4.28
N ARG A 216 13.62 13.20 -4.51
CA ARG A 216 13.35 14.41 -3.72
C ARG A 216 11.87 14.78 -3.62
N GLU A 217 11.10 14.60 -4.69
CA GLU A 217 9.69 15.00 -4.73
C GLU A 217 8.82 14.06 -3.91
N ALA A 218 9.06 12.75 -4.00
CA ALA A 218 8.43 11.76 -3.13
C ALA A 218 8.80 12.02 -1.66
N CYS A 219 10.07 12.23 -1.36
CA CYS A 219 10.53 12.51 0.01
C CYS A 219 9.86 13.76 0.60
N SER A 220 9.82 14.85 -0.16
CA SER A 220 9.17 16.10 0.27
C SER A 220 7.66 15.89 0.49
N SER A 221 7.00 15.09 -0.36
CA SER A 221 5.57 14.78 -0.24
C SER A 221 5.28 13.93 1.01
N VAL A 222 6.11 12.94 1.32
CA VAL A 222 5.98 12.11 2.53
C VAL A 222 6.20 12.95 3.79
N VAL A 223 7.26 13.76 3.82
CA VAL A 223 7.61 14.62 4.96
C VAL A 223 6.57 15.72 5.17
N GLY A 224 6.00 16.24 4.08
CA GLY A 224 4.92 17.23 4.09
C GLY A 224 3.58 16.67 4.56
N ASN A 225 3.39 15.35 4.57
CA ASN A 225 2.16 14.68 5.00
C ASN A 225 2.33 14.08 6.40
N PRO A 226 1.73 14.66 7.46
CA PRO A 226 1.89 14.18 8.83
C PRO A 226 1.44 12.73 9.04
N ALA A 227 0.41 12.27 8.31
CA ALA A 227 -0.08 10.90 8.44
C ALA A 227 0.93 9.88 7.91
N LEU A 228 1.51 10.15 6.74
CA LEU A 228 2.55 9.29 6.16
C LEU A 228 3.84 9.32 6.98
N LEU A 229 4.29 10.51 7.37
CA LEU A 229 5.50 10.64 8.21
C LEU A 229 5.31 9.93 9.55
N SER A 230 4.16 10.10 10.20
CA SER A 230 3.85 9.39 11.44
C SER A 230 3.85 7.88 11.22
N ALA A 231 3.20 7.38 10.17
CA ALA A 231 3.15 5.96 9.87
C ALA A 231 4.57 5.37 9.73
N VAL A 232 5.43 6.00 8.92
CA VAL A 232 6.84 5.60 8.73
C VAL A 232 7.58 5.52 10.07
N LEU A 233 7.48 6.55 10.91
CA LEU A 233 8.22 6.60 12.18
C LEU A 233 7.67 5.63 13.22
N THR A 234 6.36 5.41 13.26
CA THR A 234 5.74 4.47 14.22
C THR A 234 5.99 3.01 13.85
N SER A 235 6.37 2.72 12.61
CA SER A 235 6.73 1.38 12.16
C SER A 235 8.13 0.93 12.60
N THR A 236 8.88 1.79 13.30
CA THR A 236 10.14 1.43 13.96
C THR A 236 10.01 1.43 15.48
N ARG A 237 8.79 1.31 16.02
CA ARG A 237 8.60 1.22 17.48
C ARG A 237 9.16 -0.11 17.98
N PHE A 238 9.59 -0.12 19.24
CA PHE A 238 10.21 -1.28 19.87
C PHE A 238 9.27 -2.48 20.02
N ASP A 239 7.96 -2.24 19.98
CA ASP A 239 6.88 -3.23 20.08
C ASP A 239 6.34 -3.65 18.70
N GLU A 240 6.95 -3.20 17.60
CA GLU A 240 6.65 -3.72 16.27
C GLU A 240 7.30 -5.11 16.11
N GLU A 241 6.47 -6.14 16.02
CA GLU A 241 6.91 -7.54 15.96
C GLU A 241 7.24 -7.99 14.52
N ASN A 242 6.84 -7.22 13.50
CA ASN A 242 7.11 -7.55 12.10
C ASN A 242 8.49 -7.03 11.64
N PRO A 243 9.52 -7.89 11.51
CA PRO A 243 10.86 -7.45 11.14
C PRO A 243 10.90 -6.80 9.75
N GLY A 244 10.10 -7.29 8.79
CA GLY A 244 10.03 -6.71 7.45
C GLY A 244 9.44 -5.30 7.46
N MET A 245 8.49 -5.02 8.34
CA MET A 245 7.93 -3.67 8.50
C MET A 245 9.01 -2.68 8.97
N VAL A 246 9.81 -3.08 9.97
CA VAL A 246 10.90 -2.28 10.52
C VAL A 246 11.96 -2.00 9.45
N GLU A 247 12.41 -3.03 8.72
CA GLU A 247 13.43 -2.88 7.67
C GLU A 247 13.01 -1.88 6.58
N TRP A 248 11.77 -1.96 6.08
CA TRP A 248 11.27 -1.02 5.08
C TRP A 248 11.09 0.39 5.64
N ALA A 249 10.67 0.52 6.90
CA ALA A 249 10.55 1.81 7.56
C ALA A 249 11.92 2.47 7.76
N GLU A 250 12.94 1.73 8.22
CA GLU A 250 14.31 2.22 8.35
C GLU A 250 14.89 2.65 7.00
N PHE A 251 14.67 1.85 5.95
CA PHE A 251 15.08 2.22 4.60
C PHE A 251 14.40 3.50 4.12
N CYS A 252 13.10 3.65 4.37
CA CYS A 252 12.37 4.88 4.07
C CYS A 252 12.94 6.07 4.84
N ILE A 253 13.16 5.95 6.16
CA ILE A 253 13.72 7.02 7.00
C ILE A 253 15.10 7.45 6.46
N ARG A 254 15.95 6.49 6.08
CA ARG A 254 17.24 6.77 5.45
C ARG A 254 17.06 7.58 4.17
N ASN A 255 16.15 7.17 3.28
CA ASN A 255 15.88 7.88 2.02
C ASN A 255 15.42 9.32 2.28
N LEU A 256 14.51 9.53 3.23
CA LEU A 256 14.02 10.86 3.61
C LEU A 256 15.17 11.75 4.09
N CYS A 257 15.98 11.26 5.03
CA CYS A 257 17.10 12.00 5.61
C CYS A 257 18.21 12.32 4.58
N CYS A 258 18.46 11.42 3.62
CA CYS A 258 19.50 11.62 2.61
C CYS A 258 19.05 12.53 1.44
N CYS A 259 17.75 12.55 1.11
CA CYS A 259 17.27 13.26 -0.08
C CYS A 259 17.11 14.77 0.11
N THR A 260 16.78 15.25 1.31
CA THR A 260 16.61 16.70 1.57
C THR A 260 17.03 17.10 2.99
N SER A 261 17.65 18.27 3.11
CA SER A 261 17.95 18.88 4.41
C SER A 261 16.69 19.18 5.22
N GLU A 262 15.60 19.58 4.55
CA GLU A 262 14.31 19.84 5.20
C GLU A 262 13.76 18.59 5.91
N ALA A 263 13.76 17.44 5.24
CA ALA A 263 13.33 16.18 5.83
C ALA A 263 14.23 15.79 7.02
N HIS A 264 15.55 15.90 6.84
CA HIS A 264 16.51 15.65 7.91
C HIS A 264 16.25 16.53 9.13
N ASP A 265 16.09 17.84 8.93
CA ASP A 265 15.91 18.81 10.03
C ASP A 265 14.56 18.64 10.71
N LYS A 266 13.50 18.34 9.94
CA LYS A 266 12.18 18.05 10.49
C LYS A 266 12.22 16.79 11.36
N ILE A 267 12.81 15.70 10.87
CA ILE A 267 12.95 14.44 11.63
C ILE A 267 13.83 14.64 12.86
N ARG A 268 14.95 15.37 12.74
CA ARG A 268 15.85 15.72 13.85
C ARG A 268 15.15 16.54 14.94
N GLY A 269 14.18 17.38 14.56
CA GLY A 269 13.38 18.17 15.49
C GLY A 269 12.27 17.37 16.20
N LEU A 270 12.03 16.12 15.82
CA LEU A 270 11.03 15.28 16.48
C LEU A 270 11.56 14.78 17.82
N LEU A 271 10.70 14.79 18.82
CA LEU A 271 10.98 14.17 20.11
C LEU A 271 10.68 12.67 20.02
N PRO A 272 11.56 11.80 20.56
CA PRO A 272 11.26 10.39 20.68
C PRO A 272 9.94 10.19 21.43
N VAL A 273 9.01 9.45 20.83
CA VAL A 273 7.79 9.05 21.51
C VAL A 273 8.19 7.98 22.53
N GLY A 274 8.06 8.32 23.81
CA GLY A 274 8.34 7.39 24.91
C GLY A 274 7.41 6.18 24.93
N VAL A 275 7.68 5.27 25.86
CA VAL A 275 6.79 4.13 26.16
C VAL A 275 5.37 4.66 26.41
N SER A 276 4.36 4.08 25.76
CA SER A 276 2.96 4.47 25.92
C SER A 276 2.52 4.34 27.38
N ASP A 277 1.47 5.07 27.77
CA ASP A 277 0.99 5.00 29.16
C ASP A 277 0.44 3.61 29.51
N GLU A 278 -0.11 2.89 28.53
CA GLU A 278 -0.51 1.48 28.66
C GLU A 278 0.70 0.58 28.93
N SER A 279 1.78 0.72 28.16
CA SER A 279 2.99 -0.07 28.33
C SER A 279 3.73 0.31 29.62
N LYS A 280 3.73 1.58 30.02
CA LYS A 280 4.24 2.02 31.34
C LYS A 280 3.45 1.40 32.48
N LYS A 281 2.12 1.30 32.37
CA LYS A 281 1.27 0.62 33.38
C LYS A 281 1.57 -0.88 33.45
N LEU A 282 1.81 -1.53 32.31
CA LEU A 282 2.21 -2.95 32.27
C LEU A 282 3.59 -3.19 32.89
N LEU A 283 4.51 -2.24 32.72
CA LEU A 283 5.88 -2.30 33.24
C LEU A 283 6.04 -1.71 34.65
N ALA A 284 4.99 -1.09 35.19
CA ALA A 284 4.99 -0.46 36.51
C ALA A 284 5.41 -1.45 37.60
N GLY A 285 6.49 -1.13 38.32
CA GLY A 285 7.07 -1.97 39.38
C GLY A 285 7.94 -3.14 38.90
N ARG A 286 8.13 -3.31 37.58
CA ARG A 286 9.02 -4.35 36.99
C ARG A 286 10.24 -3.77 36.30
N ALA A 287 10.10 -2.60 35.66
CA ALA A 287 11.20 -1.87 35.05
C ALA A 287 10.88 -0.37 34.98
N ASP A 288 11.86 0.46 35.32
CA ASP A 288 11.85 1.87 34.98
C ASP A 288 12.30 2.03 33.52
N CYS A 289 11.45 2.66 32.73
CA CYS A 289 11.68 2.92 31.31
C CYS A 289 12.18 4.36 31.15
N GLN A 290 13.46 4.53 30.89
CA GLN A 290 14.05 5.83 30.57
C GLN A 290 14.48 5.87 29.11
N LEU A 291 14.26 6.99 28.44
CA LEU A 291 14.86 7.26 27.14
C LEU A 291 16.16 8.02 27.34
N THR A 292 17.25 7.57 26.70
CA THR A 292 18.48 8.36 26.64
C THR A 292 18.27 9.63 25.80
N PRO A 293 19.17 10.62 25.88
CA PRO A 293 19.15 11.78 24.98
C PRO A 293 19.17 11.41 23.48
N GLU A 294 19.69 10.22 23.14
CA GLU A 294 19.71 9.66 21.79
C GLU A 294 18.44 8.86 21.44
N GLY A 295 17.43 8.84 22.32
CA GLY A 295 16.16 8.15 22.11
C GLY A 295 16.22 6.62 22.32
N LYS A 296 17.29 6.08 22.90
CA LYS A 296 17.36 4.64 23.21
C LYS A 296 16.58 4.32 24.47
N LEU A 297 15.78 3.25 24.44
CA LEU A 297 15.10 2.74 25.62
C LEU A 297 16.10 2.03 26.55
N VAL A 298 16.21 2.52 27.77
CA VAL A 298 16.95 1.90 28.86
C VAL A 298 15.94 1.36 29.86
N LEU A 299 15.99 0.04 30.08
CA LEU A 299 15.21 -0.65 31.09
C LEU A 299 16.08 -0.83 32.33
N THR A 300 15.79 -0.09 33.40
CA THR A 300 16.43 -0.28 34.70
C THR A 300 15.51 -1.05 35.62
N GLN A 301 16.04 -2.00 36.39
CA GLN A 301 15.24 -2.61 37.47
C GLN A 301 14.90 -1.54 38.51
N PRO A 302 13.67 -1.54 39.07
CA PRO A 302 13.32 -0.64 40.15
C PRO A 302 14.30 -0.86 41.28
N CYS A 303 14.93 0.22 41.76
CA CYS A 303 15.89 0.14 42.84
C CYS A 303 15.16 -0.36 44.09
N THR A 304 15.24 -1.65 44.38
CA THR A 304 14.79 -2.19 45.66
C THR A 304 15.83 -1.76 46.69
N THR A 305 15.61 -0.58 47.28
CA THR A 305 16.25 -0.24 48.55
C THR A 305 15.84 -1.31 49.55
N LYS A 306 16.68 -2.33 49.72
CA LYS A 306 16.60 -3.25 50.85
C LYS A 306 16.73 -2.40 52.10
N THR A 307 15.60 -2.19 52.77
CA THR A 307 15.56 -1.75 54.16
C THR A 307 16.32 -2.81 54.95
N LYS A 308 17.58 -2.52 55.30
CA LYS A 308 18.30 -3.30 56.30
C LYS A 308 17.66 -2.97 57.64
N SER A 309 16.94 -3.96 58.18
CA SER A 309 16.66 -4.08 59.62
C SER A 309 17.95 -4.19 60.41
#